data_AF-A0A091N267-F1
#
_entry.id   AF-A0A091N267-F1
#
_cell.length_a   1.000
_cell.length_b   1.000
_cell.length_c   1.000
_cell.angle_alpha   90.00
_cell.angle_beta   90.00
_cell.angle_gamma   90.00
#
_symmetry.space_group_name_H-M   'P 1'
#
loop_
_entity.id
_entity.type
_entity.pdbx_description
1 polymer ?
#
loop_
_entity_poly.entity_id
_entity_poly.type
_entity_poly.pdbx_seq_one_letter_code
_entity_poly.pdbx_strand_id
1 'polypeptide(L)'
;MGCNRNCGLLTGAVIGAVLAIFGGVLIPVGDHLIGKAIEKEAVIANGTIAFENWLVPGSSVYRQFWVFHVLNPSEVLEGAQPQLEQRGPYTYRVRYLPKENITENLDGTISYMLPNVALFEPDMSIGTENDTITCLNLAVAAVPSVYKNTLMQIFANSFIKSSKSTMLQNRTVKELLWGYTDPFLDKIPMVSNSVVGVFYPYNGTLDGLYRVYTGTEDIKKTAIIESYKNKRNLSYWEGHCDLVNGTDGASFPPFVKKDQVLRFFSSDICR
;
A
#
# COMPACT_ATOMS: atom_id res chain seq x y z
N MET A 1 65.17 -33.60 -27.37
CA MET A 1 64.20 -32.88 -28.24
C MET A 1 63.56 -31.80 -27.40
N GLY A 2 64.07 -30.57 -27.49
CA GLY A 2 63.63 -29.45 -26.65
C GLY A 2 62.26 -28.96 -27.08
N CYS A 3 61.33 -28.88 -26.13
CA CYS A 3 60.07 -28.18 -26.32
C CYS A 3 60.40 -26.72 -26.67
N ASN A 4 60.12 -26.31 -27.90
CA ASN A 4 60.49 -25.00 -28.40
C ASN A 4 59.63 -23.96 -27.66
N ARG A 5 60.23 -23.10 -26.85
CA ARG A 5 59.54 -22.12 -25.96
C ARG A 5 58.48 -21.29 -26.70
N ASN A 6 58.73 -21.02 -27.99
CA ASN A 6 57.81 -20.31 -28.89
C ASN A 6 56.54 -21.12 -29.21
N CYS A 7 56.61 -22.45 -29.29
CA CYS A 7 55.47 -23.33 -29.53
C CYS A 7 54.53 -23.37 -28.32
N GLY A 8 55.08 -23.40 -27.09
CA GLY A 8 54.29 -23.31 -25.86
C GLY A 8 53.57 -21.96 -25.72
N LEU A 9 54.24 -20.86 -26.06
CA LEU A 9 53.64 -19.53 -26.10
C LEU A 9 52.52 -19.41 -27.15
N LEU A 10 52.71 -19.98 -28.36
CA LEU A 10 51.70 -19.98 -29.41
C LEU A 10 50.45 -20.77 -28.98
N THR A 11 50.63 -21.97 -28.43
CA THR A 11 49.53 -22.81 -27.96
C THR A 11 48.78 -22.13 -26.81
N GLY A 12 49.48 -21.50 -25.87
CA GLY A 12 48.86 -20.72 -24.80
C GLY A 12 48.04 -19.53 -25.33
N ALA A 13 48.55 -18.81 -26.33
CA ALA A 13 47.84 -17.70 -26.96
C ALA A 13 46.59 -18.17 -27.71
N VAL A 14 46.66 -19.28 -28.43
CA VAL A 14 45.50 -19.87 -29.12
C VAL A 14 44.43 -20.31 -28.12
N ILE A 15 44.80 -21.00 -27.05
CA ILE A 15 43.87 -21.41 -25.99
C ILE A 15 43.23 -20.17 -25.33
N GLY A 16 44.04 -19.16 -25.00
CA GLY A 16 43.55 -17.90 -24.43
C GLY A 16 42.56 -17.18 -25.35
N ALA A 17 42.86 -17.10 -26.65
CA ALA A 17 41.96 -16.51 -27.64
C ALA A 17 40.64 -17.29 -27.77
N VAL A 18 40.70 -18.63 -27.79
CA VAL A 18 39.51 -19.50 -27.83
C VAL A 18 38.65 -19.30 -26.58
N LEU A 19 39.26 -19.27 -25.39
CA LEU A 19 38.53 -19.03 -24.14
C LEU A 19 37.92 -17.63 -24.08
N ALA A 20 38.61 -16.60 -24.58
CA ALA A 20 38.08 -15.25 -24.66
C ALA A 20 36.88 -15.16 -25.62
N ILE A 21 36.96 -15.81 -26.79
CA ILE A 21 35.84 -15.89 -27.75
C ILE A 21 34.67 -16.66 -27.12
N PHE A 22 34.94 -17.80 -26.48
CA PHE A 22 33.92 -18.61 -25.83
C PHE A 22 33.24 -17.86 -24.69
N GLY A 23 33.99 -17.18 -23.83
CA GLY A 23 33.45 -16.31 -22.79
C GLY A 23 32.63 -15.15 -23.35
N GLY A 24 33.11 -14.51 -24.43
CA GLY A 24 32.39 -13.45 -25.13
C GLY A 24 31.07 -13.90 -25.75
N VAL A 25 30.96 -15.15 -26.19
CA VAL A 25 29.70 -15.75 -26.70
C VAL A 25 28.78 -16.21 -25.57
N LEU A 26 29.32 -16.71 -24.45
CA LEU A 26 28.52 -17.19 -23.33
C LEU A 26 27.73 -16.06 -22.64
N ILE A 27 28.28 -14.85 -22.58
CA ILE A 27 27.59 -13.69 -21.97
C ILE A 27 26.23 -13.41 -22.66
N PRO A 28 26.15 -13.13 -23.97
CA PRO A 28 24.86 -12.85 -24.63
C PRO A 28 23.94 -14.08 -24.66
N VAL A 29 24.49 -15.30 -24.72
CA VAL A 29 23.67 -16.53 -24.63
C VAL A 29 23.03 -16.66 -23.24
N GLY A 30 23.80 -16.39 -22.19
CA GLY A 30 23.31 -16.37 -20.81
C GLY A 30 22.20 -15.33 -20.63
N ASP A 31 22.44 -14.10 -21.08
CA ASP A 31 21.46 -13.01 -21.02
C ASP A 31 20.15 -13.38 -21.74
N HIS A 32 20.23 -14.01 -22.91
CA HIS A 32 19.06 -14.46 -23.66
C HIS A 32 18.27 -15.57 -22.96
N LEU A 33 18.95 -16.55 -22.37
CA LEU A 33 18.31 -17.63 -21.63
C LEU A 33 17.63 -17.12 -20.36
N ILE A 34 18.30 -16.23 -19.63
CA ILE A 34 17.75 -15.58 -18.43
C ILE A 34 16.55 -14.72 -18.81
N GLY A 35 16.65 -13.93 -19.90
CA GLY A 35 15.55 -13.11 -20.41
C GLY A 35 14.29 -13.96 -20.68
N LYS A 36 14.43 -15.07 -21.40
CA LYS A 36 13.32 -16.00 -21.67
C LYS A 36 12.74 -16.64 -20.41
N ALA A 37 13.58 -16.99 -19.44
CA ALA A 37 13.12 -17.53 -18.17
C ALA A 37 12.30 -16.48 -17.39
N ILE A 38 12.76 -15.23 -17.35
CA ILE A 38 12.04 -14.13 -16.71
C ILE A 38 10.71 -13.87 -17.42
N GLU A 39 10.69 -13.81 -18.75
CA GLU A 39 9.45 -13.60 -19.51
C GLU A 39 8.39 -14.67 -19.24
N LYS A 40 8.80 -15.89 -18.89
CA LYS A 40 7.90 -16.97 -18.52
C LYS A 40 7.46 -16.90 -17.05
N GLU A 41 8.40 -16.75 -16.12
CA GLU A 41 8.14 -16.83 -14.68
C GLU A 41 7.56 -15.54 -14.09
N ALA A 42 7.69 -14.41 -14.80
CA ALA A 42 7.13 -13.12 -14.38
C ALA A 42 5.66 -12.95 -14.76
N VAL A 43 5.06 -13.83 -15.56
CA VAL A 43 3.63 -13.78 -15.91
C VAL A 43 2.79 -14.12 -14.69
N ILE A 44 1.71 -13.37 -14.42
CA ILE A 44 0.74 -13.69 -13.36
C ILE A 44 -0.21 -14.77 -13.89
N ALA A 45 0.24 -16.02 -13.82
CA ALA A 45 -0.53 -17.20 -14.18
C ALA A 45 -0.25 -18.38 -13.23
N ASN A 46 -1.24 -19.24 -13.02
CA ASN A 46 -1.11 -20.40 -12.15
C ASN A 46 0.16 -21.22 -12.45
N GLY A 47 0.96 -21.49 -11.40
CA GLY A 47 2.21 -22.26 -11.49
C GLY A 47 3.47 -21.45 -11.77
N THR A 48 3.36 -20.13 -11.90
CA THR A 48 4.53 -19.22 -12.00
C THR A 48 4.92 -18.67 -10.62
N ILE A 49 6.20 -18.32 -10.47
CA ILE A 49 6.72 -17.67 -9.25
C ILE A 49 6.01 -16.32 -9.01
N ALA A 50 5.70 -15.57 -10.08
CA ALA A 50 5.00 -14.30 -9.98
C ALA A 50 3.58 -14.47 -9.45
N PHE A 51 2.83 -15.48 -9.88
CA PHE A 51 1.47 -15.71 -9.39
C PHE A 51 1.44 -16.07 -7.90
N GLU A 52 2.36 -16.92 -7.44
CA GLU A 52 2.45 -17.32 -6.02
C GLU A 52 2.69 -16.09 -5.12
N ASN A 53 3.68 -15.26 -5.47
CA ASN A 53 4.01 -14.03 -4.73
C ASN A 53 2.97 -12.92 -4.90
N TRP A 54 2.26 -12.91 -6.03
CA TRP A 54 1.15 -12.00 -6.25
C TRP A 54 -0.05 -12.40 -5.39
N LEU A 55 -0.36 -13.68 -5.26
CA LEU A 55 -1.49 -14.17 -4.47
C LEU A 55 -1.32 -13.84 -2.99
N VAL A 56 -0.16 -14.20 -2.42
CA VAL A 56 0.28 -13.84 -1.06
C VAL A 56 1.74 -13.42 -1.13
N PRO A 57 2.12 -12.23 -0.63
CA PRO A 57 3.52 -11.82 -0.60
C PRO A 57 4.38 -12.82 0.18
N GLY A 58 5.49 -13.28 -0.41
CA GLY A 58 6.42 -14.21 0.25
C GLY A 58 7.12 -13.63 1.48
N SER A 59 7.07 -12.31 1.67
CA SER A 59 7.61 -11.60 2.84
C SER A 59 6.49 -10.96 3.66
N SER A 60 6.65 -10.95 4.99
CA SER A 60 5.70 -10.29 5.89
C SER A 60 5.69 -8.77 5.67
N VAL A 61 4.50 -8.21 5.48
CA VAL A 61 4.30 -6.76 5.37
C VAL A 61 3.86 -6.21 6.72
N TYR A 62 4.56 -5.21 7.22
CA TYR A 62 4.22 -4.54 8.47
C TYR A 62 3.82 -3.09 8.22
N ARG A 63 2.83 -2.63 8.97
CA ARG A 63 2.41 -1.23 9.05
C ARG A 63 2.64 -0.76 10.48
N GLN A 64 3.50 0.24 10.63
CA GLN A 64 3.84 0.82 11.92
C GLN A 64 3.19 2.19 12.05
N PHE A 65 2.47 2.40 13.16
CA PHE A 65 1.82 3.66 13.45
C PHE A 65 2.59 4.44 14.51
N TRP A 66 2.76 5.73 14.25
CA TRP A 66 3.17 6.71 15.25
C TRP A 66 2.05 7.73 15.41
N VAL A 67 1.63 7.93 16.64
CA VAL A 67 0.56 8.85 17.00
C VAL A 67 1.13 10.07 17.71
N PHE A 68 0.56 11.24 17.46
CA PHE A 68 0.95 12.47 18.14
C PHE A 68 0.05 12.70 19.37
N HIS A 69 0.64 12.58 20.55
CA HIS A 69 0.01 12.85 21.84
C HIS A 69 0.13 14.33 22.19
N VAL A 70 -0.98 14.99 22.52
CA VAL A 70 -1.00 16.40 22.95
C VAL A 70 -0.64 16.51 24.42
N LEU A 71 0.44 17.22 24.73
CA LEU A 71 0.96 17.40 26.10
C LEU A 71 0.27 18.52 26.89
N ASN A 72 -0.19 19.57 26.20
CA ASN A 72 -0.81 20.77 26.81
C ASN A 72 -2.27 20.99 26.37
N PRO A 73 -3.19 20.02 26.56
CA PRO A 73 -4.54 20.09 26.00
C PRO A 73 -5.36 21.29 26.50
N SER A 74 -5.22 21.67 27.77
CA SER A 74 -5.95 22.81 28.34
C SER A 74 -5.56 24.13 27.68
N GLU A 75 -4.25 24.36 27.49
CA GLU A 75 -3.74 25.57 26.82
C GLU A 75 -4.16 25.62 25.35
N VAL A 76 -4.15 24.48 24.66
CA VAL A 76 -4.60 24.38 23.27
C VAL A 76 -6.07 24.77 23.12
N LEU A 77 -6.92 24.36 24.06
CA LEU A 77 -8.34 24.75 24.07
C LEU A 77 -8.54 26.26 24.31
N GLU A 78 -7.55 26.93 24.90
CA GLU A 78 -7.51 28.39 25.08
C GLU A 78 -6.84 29.14 23.92
N GLY A 79 -6.32 28.42 22.91
CA GLY A 79 -5.71 28.98 21.70
C GLY A 79 -4.18 28.96 21.66
N ALA A 80 -3.52 28.30 22.62
CA ALA A 80 -2.08 28.12 22.59
C ALA A 80 -1.64 27.11 21.51
N GLN A 81 -0.35 27.13 21.17
CA GLN A 81 0.24 26.19 20.24
C GLN A 81 0.30 24.77 20.86
N PRO A 82 -0.11 23.71 20.14
CA PRO A 82 -0.03 22.34 20.65
C PRO A 82 1.41 21.86 20.75
N GLN A 83 1.77 21.36 21.93
CA GLN A 83 2.99 20.59 22.18
C GLN A 83 2.69 19.11 21.94
N LEU A 84 3.42 18.49 21.03
CA LEU A 84 3.16 17.13 20.58
C LEU A 84 4.33 16.20 20.94
N GLU A 85 3.99 15.02 21.43
CA GLU A 85 4.92 13.90 21.63
C GLU A 85 4.56 12.76 20.67
N GLN A 86 5.51 12.32 19.85
CA GLN A 86 5.32 11.17 18.98
C GLN A 86 5.45 9.87 19.79
N ARG A 87 4.43 9.01 19.76
CA ARG A 87 4.43 7.69 20.43
C ARG A 87 4.26 6.58 19.40
N GLY A 88 5.17 5.60 19.44
CA GLY A 88 5.17 4.45 18.54
C GLY A 88 6.55 3.78 18.49
N PRO A 89 6.70 2.71 17.69
CA PRO A 89 5.68 2.18 16.78
C PRO A 89 4.61 1.35 17.49
N TYR A 90 3.37 1.41 16.99
CA TYR A 90 2.37 0.36 17.15
C TYR A 90 2.33 -0.44 15.86
N THR A 91 2.85 -1.67 15.89
CA THR A 91 3.13 -2.47 14.70
C THR A 91 1.99 -3.44 14.43
N TYR A 92 1.53 -3.48 13.17
CA TYR A 92 0.55 -4.44 12.69
C TYR A 92 1.09 -5.19 11.47
N ARG A 93 0.94 -6.51 11.46
CA ARG A 93 1.12 -7.32 10.25
C ARG A 93 -0.12 -7.17 9.36
N VAL A 94 0.11 -6.81 8.11
CA VAL A 94 -0.93 -6.58 7.09
C VAL A 94 -0.64 -7.40 5.84
N ARG A 95 -1.60 -7.49 4.91
CA ARG A 95 -1.45 -8.16 3.60
C ARG A 95 -0.94 -9.62 3.68
N TYR A 96 -1.29 -10.33 4.75
CA TYR A 96 -0.92 -11.73 4.95
C TYR A 96 -2.01 -12.73 4.51
N LEU A 97 -3.17 -12.23 4.11
CA LEU A 97 -4.24 -13.05 3.52
C LEU A 97 -4.15 -13.06 1.99
N PRO A 98 -4.53 -14.16 1.33
CA PRO A 98 -4.55 -14.25 -0.12
C PRO A 98 -5.56 -13.30 -0.74
N LYS A 99 -5.26 -12.79 -1.94
CA LYS A 99 -6.24 -12.08 -2.77
C LYS A 99 -7.50 -12.94 -2.99
N GLU A 100 -8.66 -12.31 -2.99
CA GLU A 100 -9.97 -12.97 -3.08
C GLU A 100 -10.69 -12.67 -4.40
N ASN A 101 -11.74 -13.43 -4.70
CA ASN A 101 -12.59 -13.27 -5.90
C ASN A 101 -11.80 -13.20 -7.20
N ILE A 102 -10.79 -14.07 -7.32
CA ILE A 102 -9.87 -14.07 -8.46
C ILE A 102 -10.60 -14.60 -9.70
N THR A 103 -10.54 -13.85 -10.80
CA THR A 103 -11.14 -14.24 -12.08
C THR A 103 -10.17 -13.93 -13.22
N GLU A 104 -9.74 -14.96 -13.94
CA GLU A 104 -8.97 -14.79 -15.18
C GLU A 104 -9.91 -14.42 -16.33
N ASN A 105 -9.48 -13.47 -17.18
CA ASN A 105 -10.25 -12.97 -18.31
C ASN A 105 -9.57 -13.33 -19.63
N LEU A 106 -10.37 -13.44 -20.70
CA LEU A 106 -9.89 -13.83 -22.03
C LEU A 106 -8.97 -12.79 -22.70
N ASP A 107 -8.93 -11.55 -22.20
CA ASP A 107 -8.13 -10.44 -22.73
C ASP A 107 -6.76 -10.30 -22.03
N GLY A 108 -6.26 -11.38 -21.42
CA GLY A 108 -4.97 -11.38 -20.73
C GLY A 108 -4.94 -10.54 -19.45
N THR A 109 -6.11 -10.36 -18.81
CA THR A 109 -6.22 -9.68 -17.51
C THR A 109 -6.72 -10.62 -16.42
N ILE A 110 -6.40 -10.32 -15.18
CA ILE A 110 -6.87 -11.02 -13.98
C ILE A 110 -7.50 -10.02 -13.02
N SER A 111 -8.70 -10.35 -12.55
CA SER A 111 -9.46 -9.53 -11.61
C SER A 111 -9.33 -10.09 -10.19
N TYR A 112 -9.26 -9.22 -9.18
CA TYR A 112 -9.17 -9.65 -7.77
C TYR A 112 -9.66 -8.56 -6.80
N MET A 113 -9.94 -8.98 -5.57
CA MET A 113 -10.18 -8.12 -4.40
C MET A 113 -9.06 -8.32 -3.38
N LEU A 114 -8.61 -7.24 -2.73
CA LEU A 114 -7.58 -7.28 -1.70
C LEU A 114 -8.24 -7.25 -0.31
N PRO A 115 -8.11 -8.31 0.51
CA PRO A 115 -8.65 -8.30 1.86
C PRO A 115 -7.84 -7.39 2.79
N ASN A 116 -8.56 -6.51 3.49
CA ASN A 116 -7.98 -5.62 4.50
C ASN A 116 -8.09 -6.28 5.87
N VAL A 117 -6.94 -6.71 6.40
CA VAL A 117 -6.81 -7.22 7.77
C VAL A 117 -5.50 -6.73 8.37
N ALA A 118 -5.56 -6.33 9.64
CA ALA A 118 -4.42 -5.94 10.46
C ALA A 118 -4.37 -6.80 11.73
N LEU A 119 -3.23 -7.46 11.94
CA LEU A 119 -2.93 -8.24 13.14
C LEU A 119 -1.90 -7.49 13.98
N PHE A 120 -2.22 -7.16 15.23
CA PHE A 120 -1.31 -6.44 16.12
C PHE A 120 -0.12 -7.32 16.52
N GLU A 121 1.08 -6.74 16.50
CA GLU A 121 2.34 -7.41 16.82
C GLU A 121 2.95 -6.78 18.09
N PRO A 122 2.65 -7.32 19.29
CA PRO A 122 3.07 -6.71 20.56
C PRO A 122 4.59 -6.69 20.72
N ASP A 123 5.29 -7.73 20.27
CA ASP A 123 6.75 -7.85 20.40
C ASP A 123 7.52 -6.84 19.55
N MET A 124 6.86 -6.23 18.57
CA MET A 124 7.41 -5.18 17.70
C MET A 124 6.81 -3.80 17.99
N SER A 125 6.09 -3.66 19.11
CA SER A 125 5.40 -2.42 19.49
C SER A 125 5.97 -1.84 20.78
N ILE A 126 5.94 -0.51 20.91
CA ILE A 126 6.40 0.18 22.13
C ILE A 126 5.48 -0.06 23.34
N GLY A 127 4.21 -0.34 23.07
CA GLY A 127 3.17 -0.49 24.08
C GLY A 127 1.97 -1.26 23.54
N THR A 128 0.82 -1.13 24.19
CA THR A 128 -0.38 -1.91 23.86
C THR A 128 -1.38 -1.10 23.04
N GLU A 129 -2.31 -1.75 22.36
CA GLU A 129 -3.40 -1.04 21.68
C GLU A 129 -4.31 -0.25 22.66
N ASN A 130 -4.23 -0.55 23.96
CA ASN A 130 -4.98 0.12 25.02
C ASN A 130 -4.29 1.39 25.55
N ASP A 131 -3.10 1.72 25.05
CA ASP A 131 -2.40 2.94 25.45
C ASP A 131 -3.25 4.17 25.11
N THR A 132 -3.42 5.05 26.09
CA THR A 132 -4.27 6.23 25.95
C THR A 132 -3.49 7.41 25.37
N ILE A 133 -4.11 8.09 24.42
CA ILE A 133 -3.60 9.29 23.78
C ILE A 133 -4.64 10.41 23.81
N THR A 134 -4.18 11.61 24.13
CA THR A 134 -4.91 12.85 23.90
C THR A 134 -4.70 13.30 22.46
N CYS A 135 -5.77 13.34 21.66
CA CYS A 135 -5.75 13.67 20.24
C CYS A 135 -6.96 14.51 19.83
N LEU A 136 -6.98 14.96 18.57
CA LEU A 136 -8.11 15.70 18.02
C LEU A 136 -9.38 14.84 18.04
N ASN A 137 -10.50 15.44 18.44
CA ASN A 137 -11.81 14.83 18.26
C ASN A 137 -12.21 14.88 16.78
N LEU A 138 -12.09 13.73 16.12
CA LEU A 138 -12.32 13.58 14.68
C LEU A 138 -13.73 13.99 14.27
N ALA A 139 -14.76 13.60 15.05
CA ALA A 139 -16.14 13.94 14.74
C ALA A 139 -16.41 15.44 14.90
N VAL A 140 -15.94 16.02 16.00
CA VAL A 140 -16.09 17.46 16.30
C VAL A 140 -15.36 18.32 15.27
N ALA A 141 -14.24 17.86 14.73
CA ALA A 141 -13.51 18.56 13.66
C ALA A 141 -14.17 18.37 12.27
N ALA A 142 -14.64 17.17 11.96
CA ALA A 142 -15.16 16.83 10.64
C ALA A 142 -16.55 17.42 10.37
N VAL A 143 -17.49 17.32 11.32
CA VAL A 143 -18.89 17.73 11.10
C VAL A 143 -19.00 19.21 10.68
N PRO A 144 -18.35 20.17 11.35
CA PRO A 144 -18.39 21.57 10.92
C PRO A 144 -17.75 21.81 9.55
N SER A 145 -16.76 21.01 9.18
CA SER A 145 -16.05 21.12 7.90
C SER A 145 -16.91 20.64 6.72
N VAL A 146 -17.72 19.59 6.95
CA VAL A 146 -18.65 19.02 5.96
C VAL A 146 -19.92 19.86 5.85
N TYR A 147 -20.53 20.23 6.98
CA TYR A 147 -21.83 20.92 7.01
C TYR A 147 -21.67 22.42 7.24
N LYS A 148 -21.38 23.17 6.19
CA LYS A 148 -21.13 24.63 6.28
C LYS A 148 -22.38 25.50 6.48
N ASN A 149 -23.59 24.92 6.43
CA ASN A 149 -24.84 25.65 6.63
C ASN A 149 -25.00 26.09 8.08
N THR A 150 -25.31 27.37 8.30
CA THR A 150 -25.53 27.99 9.64
C THR A 150 -26.50 27.22 10.53
N LEU A 151 -27.63 26.75 10.01
CA LEU A 151 -28.60 25.96 10.78
C LEU A 151 -28.00 24.64 11.26
N MET A 152 -27.28 23.94 10.38
CA MET A 152 -26.61 22.67 10.73
C MET A 152 -25.50 22.89 11.76
N GLN A 153 -24.78 24.01 11.69
CA GLN A 153 -23.78 24.40 12.68
C GLN A 153 -24.40 24.66 14.06
N ILE A 154 -25.56 25.31 14.12
CA ILE A 154 -26.30 25.53 15.37
C ILE A 154 -26.72 24.19 15.99
N PHE A 155 -27.26 23.26 15.19
CA PHE A 155 -27.61 21.93 15.66
C PHE A 155 -26.38 21.15 16.13
N ALA A 156 -25.30 21.13 15.35
CA ALA A 156 -24.06 20.47 15.71
C ALA A 156 -23.51 21.00 17.04
N ASN A 157 -23.45 22.31 17.23
CA ASN A 157 -23.01 22.93 18.49
C ASN A 157 -23.88 22.52 19.69
N SER A 158 -25.20 22.41 19.49
CA SER A 158 -26.12 21.93 20.53
C SER A 158 -25.81 20.47 20.94
N PHE A 159 -25.60 19.58 19.97
CA PHE A 159 -25.27 18.17 20.24
C PHE A 159 -23.86 17.99 20.81
N ILE A 160 -22.88 18.78 20.39
CA ILE A 160 -21.52 18.80 20.98
C ILE A 160 -21.61 19.14 22.46
N LYS A 161 -22.33 20.21 22.82
CA LYS A 161 -22.53 20.60 24.23
C LYS A 161 -23.29 19.53 25.03
N SER A 162 -24.36 18.96 24.46
CA SER A 162 -25.16 17.90 25.09
C SER A 162 -24.34 16.63 25.34
N SER A 163 -23.45 16.25 24.43
CA SER A 163 -22.56 15.09 24.58
C SER A 163 -21.35 15.36 25.47
N LYS A 164 -21.13 16.62 25.90
CA LYS A 164 -19.91 17.07 26.59
C LYS A 164 -18.63 16.80 25.78
N SER A 165 -18.75 16.82 24.45
CA SER A 165 -17.61 16.62 23.56
C SER A 165 -16.79 17.89 23.45
N THR A 166 -15.47 17.73 23.41
CA THR A 166 -14.49 18.81 23.28
C THR A 166 -13.64 18.63 22.03
N MET A 167 -12.91 19.68 21.62
CA MET A 167 -12.04 19.64 20.43
C MET A 167 -10.91 18.60 20.56
N LEU A 168 -10.41 18.38 21.78
CA LEU A 168 -9.47 17.30 22.09
C LEU A 168 -10.19 16.23 22.89
N GLN A 169 -9.78 14.97 22.74
CA GLN A 169 -10.33 13.83 23.43
C GLN A 169 -9.21 12.84 23.83
N ASN A 170 -9.50 12.01 24.83
CA ASN A 170 -8.64 10.88 25.19
C ASN A 170 -9.22 9.61 24.57
N ARG A 171 -8.40 8.90 23.80
CA ARG A 171 -8.76 7.62 23.17
C ARG A 171 -7.61 6.63 23.28
N THR A 172 -7.93 5.35 23.27
CA THR A 172 -6.91 4.31 23.08
C THR A 172 -6.41 4.32 21.64
N VAL A 173 -5.21 3.77 21.40
CA VAL A 173 -4.68 3.57 20.04
C VAL A 173 -5.64 2.71 19.21
N LYS A 174 -6.21 1.67 19.81
CA LYS A 174 -7.19 0.79 19.17
C LYS A 174 -8.41 1.56 18.67
N GLU A 175 -9.00 2.37 19.53
CA GLU A 175 -10.16 3.20 19.22
C GLU A 175 -9.82 4.20 18.11
N LEU A 176 -8.69 4.91 18.20
CA LEU A 176 -8.31 5.90 17.20
C LEU A 176 -8.13 5.26 15.81
N LEU A 177 -7.44 4.12 15.73
CA LEU A 177 -7.13 3.48 14.45
C LEU A 177 -8.36 2.77 13.87
N TRP A 178 -9.03 1.94 14.67
CA TRP A 178 -9.99 0.95 14.16
C TRP A 178 -11.45 1.30 14.39
N GLY A 179 -11.73 2.31 15.21
CA GLY A 179 -13.07 2.82 15.41
C GLY A 179 -13.52 2.83 16.87
N TYR A 180 -14.28 3.86 17.23
CA TYR A 180 -15.04 3.97 18.47
C TYR A 180 -16.39 4.63 18.20
N THR A 181 -17.41 4.32 19.01
CA THR A 181 -18.71 5.03 18.95
C THR A 181 -18.55 6.43 19.52
N ASP A 182 -18.72 7.44 18.69
CA ASP A 182 -18.57 8.84 19.08
C ASP A 182 -19.83 9.36 19.80
N PRO A 183 -19.70 9.86 21.04
CA PRO A 183 -20.85 10.27 21.85
C PRO A 183 -21.57 11.53 21.31
N PHE A 184 -20.90 12.32 20.47
CA PHE A 184 -21.52 13.45 19.79
C PHE A 184 -22.35 12.97 18.60
N LEU A 185 -21.79 12.13 17.73
CA LEU A 185 -22.52 11.59 16.58
C LEU A 185 -23.70 10.71 16.97
N ASP A 186 -23.55 9.92 18.04
CA ASP A 186 -24.60 9.02 18.54
C ASP A 186 -25.89 9.76 18.96
N LYS A 187 -25.76 11.03 19.34
CA LYS A 187 -26.91 11.88 19.69
C LYS A 187 -27.60 12.52 18.50
N ILE A 188 -27.06 12.41 17.28
CA ILE A 188 -27.62 13.04 16.08
C ILE A 188 -28.60 12.06 15.42
N PRO A 189 -29.92 12.32 15.41
CA PRO A 189 -30.91 11.35 14.92
C PRO A 189 -30.78 10.98 13.44
N MET A 190 -30.11 11.82 12.65
CA MET A 190 -29.90 11.60 11.21
C MET A 190 -28.67 10.71 10.91
N VAL A 191 -27.82 10.47 11.90
CA VAL A 191 -26.58 9.69 11.73
C VAL A 191 -26.88 8.22 11.99
N SER A 192 -26.78 7.40 10.95
CA SER A 192 -27.03 5.96 11.04
C SER A 192 -25.84 5.16 11.59
N ASN A 193 -24.62 5.69 11.50
CA ASN A 193 -23.42 5.08 12.05
C ASN A 193 -22.59 6.14 12.77
N SER A 194 -22.49 6.00 14.09
CA SER A 194 -21.75 6.90 14.98
C SER A 194 -20.30 6.45 15.22
N VAL A 195 -19.82 5.42 14.53
CA VAL A 195 -18.44 4.92 14.69
C VAL A 195 -17.45 5.76 13.87
N VAL A 196 -16.36 6.19 14.52
CA VAL A 196 -15.29 6.99 13.91
C VAL A 196 -13.94 6.39 14.23
N GLY A 197 -13.07 6.30 13.22
CA GLY A 197 -11.67 5.88 13.36
C GLY A 197 -10.91 6.21 12.09
N VAL A 198 -9.58 6.31 12.17
CA VAL A 198 -8.72 6.71 11.03
C VAL A 198 -8.78 5.69 9.89
N PHE A 199 -8.84 4.40 10.22
CA PHE A 199 -8.94 3.30 9.27
C PHE A 199 -10.30 2.60 9.36
N TYR A 200 -11.32 3.20 9.98
CA TYR A 200 -12.62 2.54 10.11
C TYR A 200 -13.47 2.68 8.83
N PRO A 201 -14.08 1.59 8.31
CA PRO A 201 -13.83 0.18 8.63
C PRO A 201 -12.55 -0.34 7.94
N TYR A 202 -11.86 -1.30 8.59
CA TYR A 202 -10.68 -1.95 8.01
C TYR A 202 -10.85 -3.47 7.95
N ASN A 203 -10.80 -4.13 9.11
CA ASN A 203 -10.83 -5.58 9.21
C ASN A 203 -12.13 -6.15 8.63
N GLY A 204 -11.99 -7.11 7.71
CA GLY A 204 -13.12 -7.77 7.06
C GLY A 204 -13.69 -7.00 5.86
N THR A 205 -13.03 -5.92 5.43
CA THR A 205 -13.37 -5.23 4.17
C THR A 205 -12.50 -5.73 3.02
N LEU A 206 -12.95 -5.47 1.80
CA LEU A 206 -12.22 -5.78 0.58
C LEU A 206 -11.98 -4.50 -0.23
N ASP A 207 -10.75 -4.24 -0.64
CA ASP A 207 -10.41 -3.19 -1.60
C ASP A 207 -10.40 -3.74 -3.03
N GLY A 208 -10.99 -3.00 -3.96
CA GLY A 208 -11.19 -3.42 -5.34
C GLY A 208 -12.62 -3.19 -5.82
N LEU A 209 -13.01 -3.72 -6.99
CA LEU A 209 -12.29 -4.70 -7.82
C LEU A 209 -11.07 -4.11 -8.53
N TYR A 210 -9.94 -4.81 -8.47
CA TYR A 210 -8.78 -4.55 -9.33
C TYR A 210 -8.83 -5.46 -10.54
N ARG A 211 -8.55 -4.92 -11.74
CA ARG A 211 -8.29 -5.68 -12.95
C ARG A 211 -6.89 -5.32 -13.45
N VAL A 212 -6.00 -6.29 -13.51
CA VAL A 212 -4.59 -6.08 -13.89
C VAL A 212 -4.20 -6.96 -15.06
N TYR A 213 -3.26 -6.51 -15.89
CA TYR A 213 -2.71 -7.35 -16.95
C TYR A 213 -1.83 -8.46 -16.38
N THR A 214 -1.99 -9.69 -16.88
CA THR A 214 -1.20 -10.85 -16.43
C THR A 214 0.21 -10.86 -17.00
N GLY A 215 0.41 -10.23 -18.15
CA GLY A 215 1.67 -10.29 -18.91
C GLY A 215 1.75 -11.43 -19.92
N THR A 216 0.68 -12.21 -20.10
CA THR A 216 0.65 -13.31 -21.08
C THR A 216 0.82 -12.84 -22.52
N GLU A 217 0.23 -11.69 -22.87
CA GLU A 217 0.34 -11.09 -24.21
C GLU A 217 1.56 -10.17 -24.34
N ASP A 218 1.80 -9.35 -23.32
CA ASP A 218 2.92 -8.40 -23.26
C ASP A 218 3.44 -8.31 -21.84
N ILE A 219 4.61 -8.91 -21.60
CA ILE A 219 5.28 -8.92 -20.30
C ILE A 219 5.57 -7.52 -19.76
N LYS A 220 5.65 -6.50 -20.64
CA LYS A 220 5.86 -5.11 -20.23
C LYS A 220 4.63 -4.50 -19.56
N LYS A 221 3.49 -5.18 -19.60
CA LYS A 221 2.24 -4.77 -18.95
C LYS A 221 1.93 -5.54 -17.68
N THR A 222 2.69 -6.57 -17.33
CA THR A 222 2.44 -7.37 -16.13
C THR A 222 2.17 -6.50 -14.90
N ALA A 223 1.12 -6.83 -14.15
CA ALA A 223 0.65 -6.16 -12.94
C ALA A 223 0.16 -4.70 -13.13
N ILE A 224 0.21 -4.13 -14.33
CA ILE A 224 -0.37 -2.81 -14.60
C ILE A 224 -1.89 -2.91 -14.44
N ILE A 225 -2.46 -1.98 -13.70
CA ILE A 225 -3.89 -1.85 -13.47
C ILE A 225 -4.56 -1.37 -14.76
N GLU A 226 -5.44 -2.21 -15.29
CA GLU A 226 -6.32 -1.86 -16.40
C GLU A 226 -7.49 -1.03 -15.89
N SER A 227 -8.08 -1.41 -14.74
CA SER A 227 -9.13 -0.65 -14.07
C SER A 227 -9.22 -0.95 -12.57
N TYR A 228 -9.70 0.05 -11.83
CA TYR A 228 -10.05 -0.04 -10.42
C TYR A 228 -11.53 0.29 -10.26
N LYS A 229 -12.30 -0.58 -9.61
CA LYS A 229 -13.77 -0.49 -9.50
C LYS A 229 -14.45 -0.30 -10.86
N ASN A 230 -13.97 -1.05 -11.86
CA ASN A 230 -14.43 -0.99 -13.26
C ASN A 230 -14.28 0.38 -13.94
N LYS A 231 -13.41 1.24 -13.41
CA LYS A 231 -13.10 2.55 -13.98
C LYS A 231 -11.60 2.72 -14.16
N ARG A 232 -11.20 3.50 -15.17
CA ARG A 232 -9.81 3.95 -15.36
C ARG A 232 -9.51 5.27 -14.65
N ASN A 233 -10.55 5.89 -14.10
CA ASN A 233 -10.55 7.21 -13.51
C ASN A 233 -11.29 7.16 -12.16
N LEU A 234 -10.83 7.90 -11.16
CA LEU A 234 -11.36 7.84 -9.79
C LEU A 234 -12.63 8.66 -9.57
N SER A 235 -12.90 9.66 -10.43
CA SER A 235 -13.96 10.67 -10.25
C SER A 235 -13.75 11.56 -9.02
N TYR A 236 -12.50 11.74 -8.58
CA TYR A 236 -12.13 12.62 -7.46
C TYR A 236 -11.41 13.88 -7.92
N TRP A 237 -10.65 13.80 -9.01
CA TRP A 237 -9.79 14.86 -9.49
C TRP A 237 -10.18 15.29 -10.90
N GLU A 238 -9.69 16.45 -11.33
CA GLU A 238 -9.89 16.94 -12.69
C GLU A 238 -8.72 16.55 -13.60
N GLY A 239 -9.02 16.24 -14.86
CA GLY A 239 -8.03 15.98 -15.90
C GLY A 239 -7.16 14.75 -15.62
N HIS A 240 -5.85 14.90 -15.84
CA HIS A 240 -4.89 13.79 -15.74
C HIS A 240 -4.63 13.31 -14.30
N CYS A 241 -4.99 14.11 -13.29
CA CYS A 241 -4.85 13.77 -11.88
C CYS A 241 -5.79 12.63 -11.46
N ASP A 242 -6.82 12.35 -12.24
CA ASP A 242 -7.85 11.36 -11.92
C ASP A 242 -7.54 9.96 -12.44
N LEU A 243 -6.45 9.82 -13.21
CA LEU A 243 -6.09 8.58 -13.89
C LEU A 243 -5.49 7.55 -12.94
N VAL A 244 -5.99 6.32 -13.01
CA VAL A 244 -5.39 5.14 -12.37
C VAL A 244 -4.25 4.64 -13.26
N ASN A 245 -3.00 4.87 -12.84
CA ASN A 245 -1.82 4.57 -13.65
C ASN A 245 -0.85 3.62 -12.95
N GLY A 246 -0.30 2.68 -13.72
CA GLY A 246 0.78 1.80 -13.26
C GLY A 246 0.26 0.60 -12.47
N THR A 247 1.08 0.08 -11.56
CA THR A 247 0.77 -1.12 -10.77
C THR A 247 0.17 -0.78 -9.40
N ASP A 248 -0.02 -1.77 -8.54
CA ASP A 248 -0.42 -1.59 -7.12
C ASP A 248 0.77 -1.28 -6.18
N GLY A 249 1.97 -1.09 -6.75
CA GLY A 249 3.21 -0.83 -6.04
C GLY A 249 3.88 -2.06 -5.42
N ALA A 250 3.27 -3.26 -5.48
CA ALA A 250 3.87 -4.48 -4.97
C ALA A 250 4.90 -5.08 -5.96
N SER A 251 4.67 -4.89 -7.26
CA SER A 251 5.56 -5.36 -8.32
C SER A 251 5.51 -4.43 -9.54
N PHE A 252 6.48 -4.58 -10.44
CA PHE A 252 6.58 -3.82 -11.69
C PHE A 252 6.93 -4.76 -12.84
N PRO A 253 6.62 -4.38 -14.10
CA PRO A 253 7.08 -5.13 -15.26
C PRO A 253 8.60 -5.37 -15.25
N PRO A 254 9.09 -6.52 -15.74
CA PRO A 254 10.51 -6.86 -15.72
C PRO A 254 11.33 -5.96 -16.65
N PHE A 255 12.66 -6.07 -16.56
CA PHE A 255 13.63 -5.31 -17.35
C PHE A 255 13.56 -3.78 -17.15
N VAL A 256 13.27 -3.35 -15.92
CA VAL A 256 13.24 -1.94 -15.52
C VAL A 256 14.58 -1.26 -15.83
N LYS A 257 14.50 -0.08 -16.46
CA LYS A 257 15.67 0.76 -16.75
C LYS A 257 15.87 1.83 -15.69
N LYS A 258 17.11 2.30 -15.54
CA LYS A 258 17.47 3.34 -14.54
C LYS A 258 16.80 4.70 -14.79
N ASP A 259 16.47 5.00 -16.04
CA ASP A 259 15.82 6.23 -16.49
C ASP A 259 14.29 6.10 -16.58
N GLN A 260 13.73 4.93 -16.27
CA GLN A 260 12.31 4.67 -16.37
C GLN A 260 11.54 5.23 -15.18
N VAL A 261 10.48 5.99 -15.45
CA VAL A 261 9.53 6.42 -14.43
C VAL A 261 8.54 5.29 -14.14
N LEU A 262 8.56 4.77 -12.91
CA LEU A 262 7.62 3.78 -12.42
C LEU A 262 6.39 4.48 -11.83
N ARG A 263 5.22 4.19 -12.39
CA ARG A 263 3.94 4.66 -11.86
C ARG A 263 3.28 3.53 -11.07
N PHE A 264 2.58 3.89 -10.01
CA PHE A 264 1.71 3.00 -9.27
C PHE A 264 0.54 3.81 -8.73
N PHE A 265 -0.58 3.12 -8.49
CA PHE A 265 -1.77 3.68 -7.88
C PHE A 265 -1.87 3.19 -6.43
N SER A 266 -2.24 4.08 -5.51
CA SER A 266 -2.52 3.72 -4.13
C SER A 266 -3.91 4.19 -3.73
N SER A 267 -4.80 3.23 -3.49
CA SER A 267 -6.19 3.49 -3.09
C SER A 267 -6.25 4.26 -1.76
N ASP A 268 -5.32 3.98 -0.83
CA ASP A 268 -5.18 4.62 0.49
C ASP A 268 -5.04 6.16 0.40
N ILE A 269 -4.38 6.68 -0.64
CA ILE A 269 -4.20 8.13 -0.89
C ILE A 269 -5.06 8.67 -2.04
N CYS A 270 -5.89 7.80 -2.64
CA CYS A 270 -6.84 8.13 -3.70
C CYS A 270 -6.21 8.78 -4.95
N ARG A 271 -5.01 8.35 -5.37
CA ARG A 271 -4.32 8.83 -6.57
C ARG A 271 -3.17 7.94 -7.02
#